data_AF-A0A2N6SSP1-F1
#
_entry.id   AF-A0A2N6SSP1-F1
#
_cell.length_a   1.000
_cell.length_b   1.000
_cell.length_c   1.000
_cell.angle_alpha   90.00
_cell.angle_beta   90.00
_cell.angle_gamma   90.00
#
_symmetry.space_group_name_H-M   'P 1'
#
loop_
_entity.id
_entity.type
_entity.pdbx_description
1 polymer ?
#
loop_
_entity_poly.entity_id
_entity_poly.type
_entity_poly.pdbx_seq_one_letter_code
_entity_poly.pdbx_strand_id
1 'polypeptide(L)'
;MMIELIIKYLIIIVLVFCHEMGHILMCIIFFKCKDWKIDMGLGKVLFETKRLIIRPIIVVGKILPQLDGEYYNSKSKLQKIMIPLGGPLFNLIVLIATIPLLISEGKMIAGYSHLFQESIKFLLRFNMAQLFWTLLPIYYKRDVPSDGRRIIEIIKD
;
A
#
# COMPACT_ATOMS: atom_id res chain seq x y z
N MET A 1 -14.04 -21.60 -8.83
CA MET A 1 -12.91 -21.04 -9.60
C MET A 1 -13.11 -19.56 -9.97
N MET A 2 -14.12 -19.18 -10.76
CA MET A 2 -14.30 -17.76 -11.18
C MET A 2 -14.57 -16.81 -10.01
N ILE A 3 -15.50 -17.16 -9.11
CA ILE A 3 -15.82 -16.35 -7.91
C ILE A 3 -14.58 -16.15 -7.02
N GLU A 4 -13.78 -17.19 -6.86
CA GLU A 4 -12.55 -17.13 -6.06
C GLU A 4 -11.52 -16.18 -6.68
N LEU A 5 -11.36 -16.17 -8.01
CA LEU A 5 -10.49 -15.21 -8.70
C LEU A 5 -10.97 -13.78 -8.52
N ILE A 6 -12.28 -13.55 -8.61
CA ILE A 6 -12.87 -12.21 -8.38
C ILE A 6 -12.58 -11.75 -6.95
N ILE A 7 -12.79 -12.61 -5.94
CA ILE A 7 -12.53 -12.26 -4.55
C ILE A 7 -11.04 -11.96 -4.33
N LYS A 8 -10.12 -12.79 -4.86
CA LYS A 8 -8.68 -12.52 -4.77
C LYS A 8 -8.30 -11.20 -5.43
N TYR A 9 -8.89 -10.87 -6.57
CA TYR A 9 -8.66 -9.58 -7.22
C TYR A 9 -9.20 -8.41 -6.40
N LEU A 10 -10.38 -8.53 -5.78
CA LEU A 10 -10.91 -7.52 -4.86
C LEU A 10 -9.98 -7.33 -3.64
N ILE A 11 -9.41 -8.41 -3.11
CA ILE A 11 -8.41 -8.34 -2.02
C ILE A 11 -7.18 -7.55 -2.47
N ILE A 12 -6.66 -7.77 -3.68
CA ILE A 12 -5.55 -6.99 -4.23
C ILE A 12 -5.91 -5.51 -4.27
N ILE A 13 -7.08 -5.16 -4.83
CA ILE A 13 -7.54 -3.77 -4.94
C ILE A 13 -7.58 -3.11 -3.55
N VAL A 14 -8.16 -3.79 -2.56
CA VAL A 14 -8.28 -3.26 -1.20
C VAL A 14 -6.90 -3.07 -0.56
N LEU A 15 -6.01 -4.06 -0.66
CA LEU A 15 -4.66 -3.97 -0.06
C LEU A 15 -3.81 -2.87 -0.71
N VAL A 16 -3.88 -2.72 -2.03
CA VAL A 16 -3.20 -1.63 -2.75
C VAL A 16 -3.78 -0.28 -2.32
N PHE A 17 -5.11 -0.13 -2.32
CA PHE A 17 -5.76 1.11 -1.92
C PHE A 17 -5.40 1.52 -0.49
N CYS A 18 -5.47 0.59 0.47
CA CYS A 18 -5.18 0.88 1.86
C CYS A 18 -3.69 1.18 2.10
N HIS A 19 -2.79 0.55 1.35
CA HIS A 19 -1.37 0.88 1.36
C HIS A 19 -1.11 2.32 0.87
N GLU A 20 -1.69 2.72 -0.26
CA GLU A 20 -1.58 4.10 -0.74
C GLU A 20 -2.20 5.11 0.24
N MET A 21 -3.31 4.73 0.88
CA MET A 21 -3.90 5.52 1.97
C MET A 21 -2.97 5.66 3.17
N GLY A 22 -2.14 4.67 3.48
CA GLY A 22 -1.11 4.76 4.50
C GLY A 22 -0.13 5.90 4.22
N HIS A 23 0.31 6.06 2.98
CA HIS A 23 1.17 7.21 2.59
C HIS A 23 0.43 8.55 2.72
N ILE A 24 -0.82 8.63 2.24
CA ILE A 24 -1.63 9.85 2.36
C ILE A 24 -1.83 10.24 3.82
N LEU A 25 -2.10 9.27 4.71
CA LEU A 25 -2.25 9.54 6.13
C LEU A 25 -1.00 10.22 6.69
N MET A 26 0.19 9.75 6.32
CA MET A 26 1.45 10.35 6.75
C MET A 26 1.66 11.74 6.11
N CYS A 27 1.28 11.95 4.85
CA CYS A 27 1.24 13.30 4.25
C CYS A 27 0.32 14.27 5.00
N ILE A 28 -0.86 13.80 5.43
CA ILE A 28 -1.82 14.63 6.18
C ILE A 28 -1.25 14.98 7.56
N ILE A 29 -0.72 13.99 8.29
CA ILE A 29 -0.21 14.15 9.66
C ILE A 29 1.02 15.08 9.69
N PHE A 30 2.03 14.79 8.86
CA PHE A 30 3.32 15.48 8.96
C PHE A 30 3.43 16.74 8.08
N PHE A 31 2.62 16.82 7.02
CA PHE A 31 2.71 17.90 6.04
C PHE A 31 1.40 18.69 5.87
N LYS A 32 0.35 18.37 6.62
CA LYS A 32 -0.97 19.02 6.51
C LYS A 32 -1.51 19.03 5.06
N CYS A 33 -1.17 17.99 4.30
CA CYS A 33 -1.50 17.88 2.89
C CYS A 33 -3.03 17.84 2.70
N LYS A 34 -3.60 18.86 2.07
CA LYS A 34 -5.04 18.94 1.81
C LYS A 34 -5.41 18.36 0.45
N ASP A 35 -4.61 18.65 -0.57
CA ASP A 35 -4.84 18.18 -1.94
C ASP A 35 -3.92 17.01 -2.26
N TRP A 36 -4.54 15.88 -2.52
CA TRP A 36 -3.91 14.60 -2.78
C TRP A 36 -4.83 13.75 -3.63
N LYS A 37 -4.25 12.86 -4.42
CA LYS A 37 -4.96 11.90 -5.25
C LYS A 37 -4.25 10.55 -5.20
N ILE A 38 -4.99 9.46 -5.30
CA ILE A 38 -4.43 8.12 -5.51
C ILE A 38 -4.60 7.77 -6.99
N ASP A 39 -3.54 7.30 -7.64
CA ASP A 39 -3.58 6.72 -8.98
C ASP A 39 -3.40 5.20 -8.88
N MET A 40 -4.47 4.45 -9.14
CA MET A 40 -4.49 2.99 -9.02
C MET A 40 -4.48 2.30 -10.38
N GLY A 41 -3.54 1.38 -10.53
CA GLY A 41 -3.44 0.44 -11.63
C GLY A 41 -2.57 0.88 -12.79
N LEU A 42 -2.69 0.15 -13.91
CA LEU A 42 -1.91 0.33 -15.13
C LEU A 42 -2.83 0.45 -16.36
N GLY A 43 -2.36 1.17 -17.37
CA GLY A 43 -3.07 1.38 -18.64
C GLY A 43 -3.70 2.78 -18.75
N LYS A 44 -4.64 2.93 -19.69
CA LYS A 44 -5.38 4.19 -19.87
C LYS A 44 -6.29 4.46 -18.68
N VAL A 45 -6.53 5.74 -18.37
CA VAL A 45 -7.49 6.13 -17.31
C VAL A 45 -8.88 5.65 -17.71
N LEU A 46 -9.55 4.92 -16.83
CA LEU A 46 -10.95 4.52 -16.99
C LEU A 46 -11.88 5.58 -16.43
N PHE A 47 -11.59 6.04 -15.21
CA PHE A 47 -12.29 7.16 -14.60
C PHE A 47 -11.37 7.92 -13.65
N GLU A 48 -11.69 9.20 -13.48
CA GLU A 48 -10.94 10.11 -12.62
C GLU A 48 -11.91 10.97 -11.81
N THR A 49 -11.58 11.12 -10.54
CA THR A 49 -12.27 11.99 -9.58
C THR A 49 -11.26 12.93 -8.92
N LYS A 50 -11.73 13.79 -8.02
CA LYS A 50 -10.83 14.67 -7.23
C LYS A 50 -9.76 13.89 -6.45
N ARG A 51 -10.08 12.70 -5.92
CA ARG A 51 -9.23 11.94 -5.00
C ARG A 51 -8.70 10.62 -5.55
N LEU A 52 -9.21 10.17 -6.69
CA LEU A 52 -8.94 8.84 -7.21
C LEU A 52 -8.88 8.82 -8.73
N ILE A 53 -7.82 8.23 -9.30
CA ILE A 53 -7.68 7.82 -10.69
C ILE A 53 -7.69 6.29 -10.72
N ILE A 54 -8.53 5.70 -11.56
CA ILE A 54 -8.58 4.25 -11.74
C ILE A 54 -8.20 3.88 -13.18
N ARG A 55 -7.37 2.85 -13.30
CA ARG A 55 -6.96 2.21 -14.55
C ARG A 55 -7.35 0.71 -14.54
N PRO A 56 -7.37 0.02 -15.69
CA PRO A 56 -7.95 -1.33 -15.80
C PRO A 56 -7.28 -2.39 -14.92
N ILE A 57 -5.94 -2.37 -14.81
CA ILE A 57 -5.18 -3.42 -14.13
C ILE A 57 -4.71 -2.90 -12.78
N ILE A 58 -5.52 -3.08 -11.74
CA ILE A 58 -5.25 -2.58 -10.38
C ILE A 58 -4.44 -3.62 -9.61
N VAL A 59 -3.12 -3.50 -9.73
CA VAL A 59 -2.13 -4.31 -8.99
C VAL A 59 -1.03 -3.46 -8.35
N VAL A 60 -1.05 -2.15 -8.63
CA VAL A 60 -0.11 -1.15 -8.13
C VAL A 60 -0.86 0.15 -7.87
N GLY A 61 -0.29 1.00 -7.03
CA GLY A 61 -0.77 2.35 -6.78
C GLY A 61 0.37 3.34 -6.74
N LYS A 62 0.02 4.62 -6.75
CA LYS A 62 0.88 5.71 -6.31
C LYS A 62 0.04 6.86 -5.76
N ILE A 63 0.59 7.56 -4.79
CA ILE A 63 0.03 8.84 -4.34
C ILE A 63 0.55 10.00 -5.19
N LEU A 64 -0.32 11.00 -5.38
CA LEU A 64 -0.03 12.28 -6.02
C LEU A 64 -0.40 13.41 -5.04
N PRO A 65 0.42 13.62 -3.98
CA PRO A 65 0.19 14.70 -3.04
C PRO A 65 0.65 16.03 -3.65
N GLN A 66 -0.11 17.10 -3.43
CA GLN A 66 0.36 18.47 -3.68
C GLN A 66 1.03 18.97 -2.42
N LEU A 67 2.36 19.07 -2.46
CA LEU A 67 3.20 19.57 -1.39
C LEU A 67 4.02 20.73 -1.93
N ASP A 68 4.06 21.81 -1.15
CA ASP A 68 4.99 22.90 -1.41
C ASP A 68 6.43 22.44 -1.16
N GLY A 69 7.32 22.71 -2.12
CA GLY A 69 8.69 22.19 -2.11
C GLY A 69 9.55 22.80 -1.00
N GLU A 70 9.41 24.10 -0.74
CA GLU A 70 10.13 24.78 0.34
C GLU A 70 9.68 24.27 1.71
N TYR A 71 8.36 24.14 1.88
CA TYR A 71 7.78 23.57 3.09
C TYR A 71 8.19 22.12 3.30
N TYR A 72 8.19 21.28 2.26
CA TYR A 72 8.70 19.91 2.34
C TYR A 72 10.17 19.90 2.76
N ASN A 73 11.00 20.75 2.15
CA ASN A 73 12.43 20.82 2.43
C ASN A 73 12.74 21.30 3.84
N SER A 74 11.90 22.16 4.42
CA SER A 74 12.01 22.62 5.81
C SER A 74 11.78 21.53 6.86
N LYS A 75 11.21 20.37 6.48
CA LYS A 75 10.94 19.26 7.42
C LYS A 75 12.17 18.40 7.68
N SER A 76 12.20 17.80 8.87
CA SER A 76 13.26 16.88 9.25
C SER A 76 13.25 15.61 8.38
N LYS A 77 14.41 14.95 8.26
CA LYS A 77 14.52 13.67 7.54
C LYS A 77 13.50 12.64 8.04
N LEU A 78 13.30 12.56 9.36
CA LEU A 78 12.33 11.64 9.96
C LEU A 78 10.91 11.92 9.44
N GLN A 79 10.48 13.19 9.40
CA GLN A 79 9.17 13.57 8.86
C GLN A 79 9.02 13.20 7.38
N LYS A 80 10.06 13.44 6.58
CA LYS A 80 10.09 13.06 5.16
C LYS A 80 9.98 11.55 4.97
N ILE A 81 10.70 10.75 5.77
CA ILE A 81 10.65 9.28 5.79
C ILE A 81 9.26 8.75 6.13
N MET A 82 8.48 9.44 6.96
CA MET A 82 7.15 8.97 7.33
C MET A 82 6.22 8.82 6.11
N ILE A 83 6.40 9.63 5.05
CA ILE A 83 5.58 9.49 3.83
C ILE A 83 5.77 8.09 3.19
N PRO A 84 6.95 7.71 2.68
CA PRO A 84 7.16 6.37 2.12
C PRO A 84 6.99 5.26 3.15
N LEU A 85 7.14 5.52 4.46
CA LEU A 85 6.90 4.50 5.48
C LEU A 85 5.41 4.19 5.71
N GLY A 86 4.50 5.10 5.32
CA GLY A 86 3.06 4.98 5.59
C GLY A 86 2.40 3.73 5.02
N GLY A 87 2.66 3.38 3.76
CA GLY A 87 2.17 2.16 3.12
C GLY A 87 2.69 0.87 3.78
N PRO A 88 4.01 0.70 3.96
CA PRO A 88 4.58 -0.42 4.72
C PRO A 88 4.01 -0.56 6.14
N LEU A 89 3.79 0.56 6.85
CA LEU A 89 3.15 0.54 8.17
C LEU A 89 1.73 -0.01 8.12
N PHE A 90 0.94 0.34 7.10
CA PHE A 90 -0.38 -0.27 6.91
C PHE A 90 -0.27 -1.79 6.73
N ASN A 91 0.64 -2.28 5.86
CA ASN A 91 0.81 -3.72 5.67
C ASN A 91 1.27 -4.41 6.97
N LEU A 92 2.10 -3.75 7.78
CA LEU A 92 2.54 -4.26 9.08
C LEU A 92 1.37 -4.37 10.06
N ILE A 93 0.46 -3.39 10.11
CA ILE A 93 -0.75 -3.45 10.92
C ILE A 93 -1.63 -4.65 10.52
N VAL A 94 -1.81 -4.87 9.21
CA VAL A 94 -2.54 -6.05 8.72
C VAL A 94 -1.88 -7.35 9.18
N LEU A 95 -0.54 -7.44 9.07
CA LEU A 95 0.20 -8.61 9.52
C LEU A 95 0.00 -8.85 11.03
N ILE A 96 0.12 -7.81 11.85
CA ILE A 96 -0.08 -7.88 13.30
C ILE A 96 -1.51 -8.33 13.64
N ALA A 97 -2.52 -7.76 12.99
CA ALA A 97 -3.92 -8.13 13.20
C ALA A 97 -4.20 -9.61 12.87
N THR A 98 -3.39 -10.21 12.01
CA THR A 98 -3.52 -11.62 11.61
C THR A 98 -2.65 -12.59 12.43
N ILE A 99 -1.84 -12.12 13.37
CA ILE A 99 -1.01 -12.98 14.24
C ILE A 99 -1.81 -14.08 14.96
N PRO A 100 -2.99 -13.81 15.57
CA PRO A 100 -3.75 -14.85 16.25
C PRO A 100 -4.12 -16.02 15.32
N LEU A 101 -4.41 -15.71 14.06
CA LEU A 101 -4.69 -16.71 13.05
C LEU A 101 -3.47 -17.60 12.75
N LEU A 102 -2.30 -16.99 12.61
CA LEU A 102 -1.04 -17.69 12.36
C LEU A 102 -0.66 -18.61 13.54
N ILE A 103 -0.77 -18.11 14.77
CA ILE A 103 -0.48 -18.88 16.00
C ILE A 103 -1.44 -20.06 16.16
N SER A 104 -2.71 -19.87 15.80
CA SER A 104 -3.70 -20.95 15.87
C SER A 104 -3.55 -22.03 14.78
N GLU A 105 -2.54 -21.92 13.91
CA GLU A 105 -2.37 -22.80 12.73
C GLU A 105 -3.62 -22.83 11.83
N GLY A 106 -4.36 -21.71 11.76
CA GLY A 106 -5.60 -21.64 11.01
C GLY A 106 -6.83 -22.25 11.70
N LYS A 107 -6.71 -22.81 12.91
CA LYS A 107 -7.86 -23.38 13.66
C LYS A 107 -8.99 -22.36 13.88
N MET A 108 -8.64 -21.08 14.03
CA MET A 108 -9.61 -19.97 14.14
C MET A 108 -10.58 -19.87 12.96
N ILE A 109 -10.17 -20.30 11.76
CA ILE A 109 -10.99 -20.22 10.55
C ILE A 109 -11.41 -21.60 10.02
N ALA A 110 -11.08 -22.69 10.71
CA ALA A 110 -11.30 -24.05 10.22
C ALA A 110 -12.79 -24.40 10.04
N GLY A 111 -13.69 -23.78 10.81
CA GLY A 111 -15.14 -23.96 10.69
C GLY A 111 -15.81 -23.13 9.58
N TYR A 112 -15.07 -22.25 8.90
CA TYR A 112 -15.60 -21.44 7.81
C TYR A 112 -15.48 -22.13 6.45
N SER A 113 -16.18 -21.62 5.45
CA SER A 113 -16.15 -22.17 4.09
C SER A 113 -14.72 -22.19 3.51
N HIS A 114 -14.43 -23.16 2.66
CA HIS A 114 -13.14 -23.27 1.95
C HIS A 114 -12.77 -21.95 1.23
N LEU A 115 -13.76 -21.31 0.61
CA LEU A 115 -13.57 -20.02 -0.07
C LEU A 115 -13.08 -18.92 0.88
N PHE A 116 -13.67 -18.82 2.08
CA PHE A 116 -13.24 -17.86 3.09
C PHE A 116 -11.81 -18.15 3.56
N GLN A 117 -11.50 -19.42 3.84
CA GLN A 117 -10.17 -19.82 4.29
C GLN A 117 -9.09 -19.48 3.25
N GLU A 118 -9.33 -19.80 1.97
CA GLU A 118 -8.39 -19.49 0.90
C GLU A 118 -8.27 -17.98 0.64
N SER A 119 -9.34 -17.22 0.82
CA SER A 119 -9.32 -15.76 0.70
C SER A 119 -8.44 -15.12 1.78
N ILE A 120 -8.55 -15.57 3.03
CA ILE A 120 -7.72 -15.08 4.13
C ILE A 120 -6.24 -15.47 3.95
N LYS A 121 -5.96 -16.73 3.56
CA LYS A 121 -4.59 -17.16 3.24
C LYS A 121 -3.99 -16.34 2.09
N PHE A 122 -4.79 -16.03 1.08
CA PHE A 122 -4.36 -15.19 -0.03
C PHE A 122 -4.06 -13.75 0.42
N LEU A 123 -4.96 -13.13 1.20
CA LEU A 123 -4.77 -11.80 1.78
C LEU A 123 -3.43 -11.72 2.54
N LEU A 124 -3.16 -12.70 3.40
CA LEU A 124 -1.91 -12.81 4.15
C LEU A 124 -0.69 -12.86 3.24
N ARG A 125 -0.67 -13.79 2.28
CA ARG A 125 0.45 -14.00 1.35
C ARG A 125 0.70 -12.76 0.51
N PHE A 126 -0.35 -12.14 -0.03
CA PHE A 126 -0.23 -10.94 -0.84
C PHE A 126 0.25 -9.75 -0.01
N ASN A 127 -0.30 -9.55 1.20
CA ASN A 127 0.13 -8.49 2.12
C ASN A 127 1.62 -8.63 2.50
N MET A 128 2.08 -9.84 2.81
CA MET A 128 3.50 -10.10 3.08
C MET A 128 4.39 -9.84 1.85
N ALA A 129 3.96 -10.28 0.67
CA ALA A 129 4.69 -10.01 -0.57
C ALA A 129 4.78 -8.51 -0.84
N GLN A 130 3.68 -7.78 -0.69
CA GLN A 130 3.64 -6.32 -0.87
C GLN A 130 4.56 -5.61 0.12
N LEU A 131 4.53 -5.99 1.41
CA LEU A 131 5.42 -5.45 2.44
C LEU A 131 6.91 -5.71 2.10
N PHE A 132 7.24 -6.92 1.66
CA PHE A 132 8.60 -7.28 1.28
C PHE A 132 9.09 -6.44 0.10
N TRP A 133 8.32 -6.38 -0.98
CA TRP A 133 8.71 -5.65 -2.20
C TRP A 133 8.82 -4.16 -1.98
N THR A 134 7.92 -3.58 -1.19
CA THR A 134 7.96 -2.14 -0.95
C THR A 134 9.14 -1.70 -0.08
N LEU A 135 9.55 -2.50 0.90
CA LEU A 135 10.68 -2.17 1.79
C LEU A 135 12.04 -2.47 1.14
N LEU A 136 12.10 -3.33 0.13
CA LEU A 136 13.33 -3.61 -0.59
C LEU A 136 13.80 -2.33 -1.32
N PRO A 137 15.04 -1.86 -1.15
CA PRO A 137 15.50 -0.57 -1.68
C PRO A 137 15.87 -0.62 -3.18
N ILE A 138 14.87 -0.90 -4.02
CA ILE A 138 15.00 -1.09 -5.47
C ILE A 138 14.21 -0.03 -6.24
N TYR A 139 14.46 0.02 -7.55
CA TYR A 139 13.58 0.68 -8.50
C TYR A 139 12.75 -0.38 -9.22
N TYR A 140 11.42 -0.26 -9.19
CA TYR A 140 10.54 -1.15 -9.96
C TYR A 140 10.69 -0.95 -11.47
N LYS A 141 10.98 0.30 -11.86
CA LYS A 141 11.35 0.77 -13.21
C LYS A 141 12.32 1.92 -13.05
N ARG A 142 13.05 2.31 -14.12
CA ARG A 142 14.12 3.32 -14.09
C ARG A 142 13.86 4.54 -13.17
N ASP A 143 12.63 5.04 -13.15
CA ASP A 143 12.24 6.24 -12.38
C ASP A 143 11.08 5.99 -11.38
N VAL A 144 10.88 4.74 -10.95
CA VAL A 144 9.83 4.36 -9.99
C VAL A 144 10.48 3.67 -8.78
N PRO A 145 10.95 4.43 -7.78
CA PRO A 145 11.54 3.86 -6.57
C PRO A 145 10.47 3.17 -5.72
N SER A 146 10.88 2.09 -5.04
CA SER A 146 10.12 1.53 -3.92
C SER A 146 10.13 2.48 -2.72
N ASP A 147 9.30 2.21 -1.71
CA ASP A 147 9.32 3.01 -0.48
C ASP A 147 10.64 2.88 0.26
N GLY A 148 11.18 1.67 0.37
CA GLY A 148 12.51 1.43 0.95
C GLY A 148 13.60 2.22 0.23
N ARG A 149 13.50 2.35 -1.11
CA ARG A 149 14.45 3.14 -1.88
C ARG A 149 14.33 4.63 -1.57
N ARG A 150 13.11 5.16 -1.52
CA ARG A 150 12.84 6.56 -1.14
C ARG A 150 13.36 6.87 0.26
N ILE A 151 13.20 5.94 1.21
CA ILE A 151 13.71 6.09 2.58
C ILE A 151 15.23 6.21 2.58
N ILE A 152 15.93 5.36 1.84
CA ILE A 152 17.41 5.42 1.74
C ILE A 152 17.88 6.73 1.11
N GLU A 153 17.19 7.22 0.08
CA GLU A 153 17.52 8.50 -0.56
C GLU A 153 17.41 9.65 0.44
N ILE A 154 16.31 9.74 1.19
CA ILE A 154 16.12 10.78 2.22
C ILE A 154 17.18 10.71 3.33
N ILE A 155 17.64 9.50 3.69
CA ILE A 155 18.69 9.33 4.71
C ILE A 155 20.03 9.87 4.21
N LYS A 156 20.34 9.64 2.92
CA LYS A 156 21.61 10.00 2.28
C LYS A 156 21.75 11.48 1.93
N ASP A 157 20.64 12.14 1.58
CA ASP A 157 20.57 13.59 1.30
C ASP A 157 21.00 14.42 2.50
#